data_AF-A0A2V8FFW1-F1
#
_entry.id   AF-A0A2V8FFW1-F1
#
_cell.length_a   1.000
_cell.length_b   1.000
_cell.length_c   1.000
_cell.angle_alpha   90.00
_cell.angle_beta   90.00
_cell.angle_gamma   90.00
#
_symmetry.space_group_name_H-M   'P 1'
#
loop_
_entity.id
_entity.type
_entity.pdbx_description
1 polymer ?
#
loop_
_entity_poly.entity_id
_entity_poly.type
_entity_poly.pdbx_seq_one_letter_code
_entity_poly.pdbx_strand_id
1 'polypeptide(L)'
;MWRRTSGSVGRAQLGWRAWSGPLLAVVIVLVLAGLGIANIAVRARWHDVEDGVLWGARAEGVTALEVIPGSPAAQSGVANGDILAAVNGVPVQTPADVVEYQHRGDERTRLEYTLIRLGSRQVLTVSLAAVSRPRSMYFVLAGVGIFTLFVGAWVRLRRPRDQATLHFFWLCVAFFGAFTFSFNGPFDRLDWVFYWGDALAMALLPPLLLHFTLVFPERPARRLWVAPKWFVPAVYAPALVLGVGRVNVVERGAENGALLSAALEILDRAEPIYLFICAVAAVAVLTRAFREITSLTGRRQLRWIAWGIVLGVGPFVCGYAVPWALGADPPLALQLTAVPLGLVPLTFASAIVRYRLRDRAPCSTWRCAS
;
A
#
# COMPACT_ATOMS: atom_id res chain seq x y z
N MET A 1 -65.09 -18.91 -7.74
CA MET A 1 -64.06 -19.54 -6.88
C MET A 1 -62.68 -19.08 -7.37
N TRP A 2 -62.05 -18.17 -6.63
CA TRP A 2 -60.84 -17.44 -7.03
C TRP A 2 -59.59 -18.34 -7.00
N ARG A 3 -58.84 -18.44 -8.10
CA ARG A 3 -57.45 -18.96 -8.10
C ARG A 3 -56.48 -17.78 -8.23
N ARG A 4 -55.74 -17.52 -7.14
CA ARG A 4 -54.67 -16.53 -7.07
C ARG A 4 -53.53 -16.87 -8.03
N THR A 5 -53.15 -15.89 -8.84
CA THR A 5 -51.87 -15.77 -9.53
C THR A 5 -50.80 -15.30 -8.54
N SER A 6 -49.90 -16.19 -8.12
CA SER A 6 -48.70 -15.80 -7.38
C SER A 6 -47.53 -16.72 -7.73
N GLY A 7 -46.80 -16.38 -8.80
CA GLY A 7 -45.68 -17.21 -9.29
C GLY A 7 -44.50 -16.49 -9.93
N SER A 8 -44.54 -15.16 -10.10
CA SER A 8 -43.49 -14.43 -10.83
C SER A 8 -42.56 -13.56 -9.97
N VAL A 9 -42.94 -13.19 -8.75
CA VAL A 9 -42.16 -12.25 -7.91
C VAL A 9 -40.94 -12.91 -7.23
N GLY A 10 -40.92 -14.24 -7.08
CA GLY A 10 -39.84 -14.96 -6.36
C GLY A 10 -38.56 -15.21 -7.17
N ARG A 11 -38.63 -15.39 -8.50
CA ARG A 11 -37.45 -15.80 -9.30
C ARG A 11 -36.45 -14.67 -9.55
N ALA A 12 -36.89 -13.42 -9.69
CA ALA A 12 -36.02 -12.28 -9.89
C ALA A 12 -35.23 -11.89 -8.61
N GLN A 13 -35.84 -12.02 -7.43
CA GLN A 13 -35.20 -11.70 -6.14
C GLN A 13 -34.12 -12.74 -5.74
N LEU A 14 -34.29 -14.00 -6.14
CA LEU A 14 -33.30 -15.08 -5.92
C LEU A 14 -32.04 -14.90 -6.80
N GLY A 15 -32.19 -14.35 -8.01
CA GLY A 15 -31.06 -14.01 -8.88
C GLY A 15 -30.25 -12.84 -8.33
N TRP A 16 -30.89 -11.72 -7.96
CA TRP A 16 -30.15 -10.51 -7.59
C TRP A 16 -29.29 -10.66 -6.34
N ARG A 17 -29.79 -11.36 -5.31
CA ARG A 17 -29.02 -11.65 -4.07
C ARG A 17 -27.84 -12.59 -4.33
N ALA A 18 -27.98 -13.58 -5.21
CA ALA A 18 -26.91 -14.54 -5.52
C ALA A 18 -25.71 -13.90 -6.25
N TRP A 19 -25.95 -12.82 -7.01
CA TRP A 19 -24.92 -12.13 -7.81
C TRP A 19 -24.41 -10.84 -7.18
N SER A 20 -25.10 -10.28 -6.18
CA SER A 20 -24.71 -9.03 -5.50
C SER A 20 -23.26 -9.03 -4.97
N GLY A 21 -22.83 -10.12 -4.32
CA GLY A 21 -21.48 -10.26 -3.79
C GLY A 21 -20.36 -10.27 -4.85
N PRO A 22 -20.41 -11.15 -5.86
CA PRO A 22 -19.41 -11.14 -6.94
C PRO A 22 -19.48 -9.87 -7.80
N LEU A 23 -20.66 -9.28 -8.05
CA LEU A 23 -20.79 -8.02 -8.76
C LEU A 23 -20.11 -6.86 -8.01
N LEU A 24 -20.30 -6.80 -6.68
CA LEU A 24 -19.61 -5.82 -5.83
C LEU A 24 -18.08 -5.97 -5.93
N ALA A 25 -17.57 -7.20 -5.92
CA ALA A 25 -16.13 -7.45 -6.07
C ALA A 25 -15.59 -6.94 -7.42
N VAL A 26 -16.34 -7.12 -8.51
CA VAL A 26 -15.97 -6.58 -9.84
C VAL A 26 -15.96 -5.06 -9.83
N VAL A 27 -17.00 -4.43 -9.29
CA VAL A 27 -17.07 -2.95 -9.22
C VAL A 27 -15.90 -2.40 -8.41
N ILE A 28 -15.60 -2.98 -7.24
CA ILE A 28 -14.45 -2.58 -6.42
C ILE A 28 -13.15 -2.69 -7.22
N VAL A 29 -12.94 -3.82 -7.92
CA VAL A 29 -11.72 -4.05 -8.71
C VAL A 29 -11.60 -3.05 -9.87
N LEU A 30 -12.68 -2.76 -10.58
CA LEU A 30 -12.66 -1.80 -11.68
C LEU A 30 -12.34 -0.38 -11.19
N VAL A 31 -12.95 0.05 -10.08
CA VAL A 31 -12.67 1.35 -9.47
C VAL A 31 -11.22 1.43 -9.00
N LEU A 32 -10.75 0.43 -8.24
CA LEU A 32 -9.39 0.40 -7.72
C LEU A 32 -8.34 0.30 -8.84
N ALA A 33 -8.55 -0.55 -9.84
CA ALA A 33 -7.65 -0.63 -10.99
C ALA A 33 -7.61 0.70 -11.77
N GLY A 34 -8.76 1.36 -11.95
CA GLY A 34 -8.82 2.70 -12.54
C GLY A 34 -8.03 3.73 -11.74
N LEU A 35 -8.19 3.75 -10.41
CA LEU A 35 -7.42 4.61 -9.52
C LEU A 35 -5.92 4.29 -9.55
N GLY A 36 -5.53 3.02 -9.58
CA GLY A 36 -4.13 2.60 -9.68
C GLY A 36 -3.49 3.02 -11.00
N ILE A 37 -4.20 2.84 -12.13
CA ILE A 37 -3.73 3.33 -13.44
C ILE A 37 -3.62 4.86 -13.43
N ALA A 38 -4.57 5.57 -12.83
CA ALA A 38 -4.50 7.02 -12.67
C ALA A 38 -3.27 7.43 -11.85
N ASN A 39 -3.00 6.77 -10.71
CA ASN A 39 -1.82 7.05 -9.89
C ASN A 39 -0.52 6.78 -10.64
N ILE A 40 -0.42 5.67 -11.38
CA ILE A 40 0.72 5.37 -12.26
C ILE A 40 0.89 6.47 -13.32
N ALA A 41 -0.20 6.92 -13.96
CA ALA A 41 -0.14 7.94 -15.00
C ALA A 41 0.23 9.33 -14.46
N VAL A 42 -0.20 9.68 -13.25
CA VAL A 42 0.24 10.88 -12.54
C VAL A 42 1.73 10.75 -12.20
N ARG A 43 2.12 9.62 -11.58
CA ARG A 43 3.51 9.35 -11.20
C ARG A 43 4.45 9.15 -12.39
N ALA A 44 3.97 8.87 -13.59
CA ALA A 44 4.80 8.82 -14.79
C ALA A 44 5.09 10.21 -15.37
N ARG A 45 4.20 11.18 -15.13
CA ARG A 45 4.28 12.54 -15.70
C ARG A 45 4.86 13.57 -14.75
N TRP A 46 4.67 13.38 -13.44
CA TRP A 46 5.18 14.28 -12.42
C TRP A 46 6.69 14.32 -12.44
N HIS A 47 7.35 15.48 -12.38
CA HIS A 47 8.80 15.60 -12.22
C HIS A 47 9.04 16.44 -10.99
N ASP A 48 9.61 15.85 -9.93
CA ASP A 48 9.99 16.63 -8.75
C ASP A 48 11.15 17.53 -9.14
N VAL A 49 10.98 18.83 -8.88
CA VAL A 49 12.01 19.84 -9.10
C VAL A 49 12.26 20.59 -7.80
N GLU A 50 13.52 20.92 -7.55
CA GLU A 50 13.94 21.61 -6.33
C GLU A 50 14.94 22.72 -6.63
N ASP A 51 15.07 23.67 -5.72
CA ASP A 51 16.10 24.71 -5.75
C ASP A 51 17.38 24.29 -5.01
N GLY A 52 17.30 23.24 -4.19
CA GLY A 52 18.39 22.71 -3.37
C GLY A 52 18.60 23.44 -2.04
N VAL A 53 17.55 24.10 -1.52
CA VAL A 53 17.56 24.76 -0.21
C VAL A 53 16.56 24.10 0.73
N LEU A 54 16.99 23.78 1.95
CA LEU A 54 16.10 23.43 3.04
C LEU A 54 15.52 24.71 3.65
N TRP A 55 14.34 25.10 3.20
CA TRP A 55 13.59 26.23 3.77
C TRP A 55 12.91 25.84 5.08
N GLY A 56 13.10 26.65 6.12
CA GLY A 56 12.49 26.45 7.44
C GLY A 56 11.82 27.71 7.97
N ALA A 57 10.81 27.53 8.82
CA ALA A 57 10.19 28.64 9.52
C ALA A 57 11.03 29.03 10.75
N ARG A 58 11.44 30.29 10.84
CA ARG A 58 12.02 30.90 12.05
C ARG A 58 11.25 32.16 12.43
N ALA A 59 11.57 32.75 13.59
CA ALA A 59 10.92 33.97 14.07
C ALA A 59 11.06 35.14 13.08
N GLU A 60 12.14 35.15 12.30
CA GLU A 60 12.46 36.17 11.30
C GLU A 60 11.76 35.95 9.94
N GLY A 61 11.14 34.77 9.73
CA GLY A 61 10.48 34.38 8.49
C GLY A 61 11.01 33.08 7.88
N VAL A 62 10.71 32.86 6.60
CA VAL A 62 11.17 31.69 5.84
C VAL A 62 12.68 31.79 5.64
N THR A 63 13.46 30.93 6.29
CA THR A 63 14.92 31.01 6.36
C THR A 63 15.57 29.81 5.65
N ALA A 64 16.64 30.06 4.89
CA ALA A 64 17.49 29.01 4.34
C ALA A 64 18.26 28.33 5.48
N LEU A 65 17.83 27.16 5.93
CA LEU A 65 18.48 26.42 7.01
C LEU A 65 19.77 25.73 6.50
N GLU A 66 19.68 25.17 5.31
CA GLU A 66 20.77 24.47 4.64
C GLU A 66 20.67 24.69 3.14
N VAL A 67 21.80 24.95 2.48
CA VAL A 67 21.92 25.07 1.03
C VAL A 67 22.86 23.97 0.54
N ILE A 68 22.35 23.09 -0.31
CA ILE A 68 23.12 21.94 -0.82
C ILE A 68 24.26 22.46 -1.71
N PRO A 69 25.53 22.09 -1.45
CA PRO A 69 26.65 22.49 -2.31
C PRO A 69 26.47 22.05 -3.75
N GLY A 70 26.71 22.96 -4.71
CA GLY A 70 26.54 22.69 -6.13
C GLY A 70 25.08 22.69 -6.62
N SER A 71 24.10 22.91 -5.73
CA SER A 71 22.70 23.13 -6.13
C SER A 71 22.51 24.40 -6.95
N PRO A 72 21.39 24.53 -7.70
CA PRO A 72 21.09 25.78 -8.39
C PRO A 72 21.02 27.00 -7.48
N ALA A 73 20.46 26.87 -6.27
CA ALA A 73 20.43 27.98 -5.31
C ALA A 73 21.82 28.40 -4.85
N ALA A 74 22.71 27.43 -4.57
CA ALA A 74 24.10 27.71 -4.23
C ALA A 74 24.82 28.45 -5.37
N GLN A 75 24.60 28.00 -6.62
CA GLN A 75 25.19 28.61 -7.82
C GLN A 75 24.66 30.03 -8.06
N SER A 76 23.40 30.29 -7.73
CA SER A 76 22.78 31.62 -7.79
C SER A 76 23.17 32.53 -6.62
N GLY A 77 23.91 32.04 -5.61
CA GLY A 77 24.44 32.83 -4.50
C GLY A 77 23.56 32.85 -3.25
N VAL A 78 22.55 31.98 -3.15
CA VAL A 78 21.79 31.76 -1.90
C VAL A 78 22.72 31.17 -0.85
N ALA A 79 22.60 31.64 0.40
CA ALA A 79 23.44 31.20 1.51
C ALA A 79 22.59 30.83 2.73
N ASN A 80 23.17 30.01 3.60
CA ASN A 80 22.57 29.66 4.89
C ASN A 80 22.28 30.93 5.70
N GLY A 81 21.08 31.03 6.26
CA GLY A 81 20.61 32.18 7.03
C GLY A 81 19.93 33.26 6.21
N ASP A 82 19.86 33.15 4.88
CA ASP A 82 19.06 34.06 4.06
C ASP A 82 17.57 33.93 4.42
N ILE A 83 16.89 35.08 4.53
CA ILE A 83 15.44 35.12 4.77
C ILE A 83 14.75 35.39 3.44
N LEU A 84 13.93 34.45 2.96
CA LEU A 84 13.13 34.61 1.76
C LEU A 84 11.87 35.41 2.07
N ALA A 85 11.77 36.59 1.47
CA ALA A 85 10.65 37.49 1.65
C ALA A 85 9.58 37.33 0.56
N ALA A 86 9.98 36.99 -0.67
CA ALA A 86 9.06 36.82 -1.80
C ALA A 86 9.63 35.91 -2.90
N VAL A 87 8.73 35.25 -3.62
CA VAL A 87 9.02 34.49 -4.84
C VAL A 87 8.23 35.09 -5.99
N ASN A 88 8.91 35.44 -7.09
CA ASN A 88 8.31 36.12 -8.26
C ASN A 88 7.51 37.38 -7.87
N GLY A 89 8.05 38.15 -6.91
CA GLY A 89 7.42 39.36 -6.39
C GLY A 89 6.24 39.14 -5.43
N VAL A 90 5.81 37.90 -5.21
CA VAL A 90 4.72 37.56 -4.28
C VAL A 90 5.30 37.19 -2.92
N PRO A 91 4.85 37.83 -1.81
CA PRO A 91 5.32 37.52 -0.48
C PRO A 91 5.09 36.05 -0.11
N VAL A 92 6.08 35.45 0.55
CA VAL A 92 5.97 34.11 1.15
C VAL A 92 5.94 34.23 2.67
N GLN A 93 5.14 33.40 3.32
CA GLN A 93 4.98 33.37 4.78
C GLN A 93 5.47 32.05 5.37
N THR A 94 5.36 30.97 4.60
CA THR A 94 5.72 29.63 5.06
C THR A 94 6.64 28.92 4.06
N PRO A 95 7.46 27.95 4.51
CA PRO A 95 8.21 27.09 3.58
C PRO A 95 7.32 26.36 2.57
N ALA A 96 6.07 26.06 2.94
CA ALA A 96 5.11 25.41 2.03
C ALA A 96 4.76 26.29 0.83
N ASP A 97 4.75 27.62 0.99
CA ASP A 97 4.51 28.55 -0.12
C ASP A 97 5.62 28.43 -1.17
N VAL A 98 6.87 28.29 -0.72
CA VAL A 98 8.04 28.10 -1.62
C VAL A 98 7.91 26.80 -2.40
N VAL A 99 7.57 25.71 -1.71
CA VAL A 99 7.33 24.40 -2.32
C VAL A 99 6.21 24.47 -3.35
N GLU A 100 5.15 25.25 -3.10
CA GLU A 100 4.07 25.45 -4.07
C GLU A 100 4.57 26.13 -5.36
N TYR A 101 5.47 27.11 -5.26
CA TYR A 101 6.11 27.70 -6.45
C TYR A 101 6.98 26.71 -7.19
N GLN A 102 7.73 25.86 -6.47
CA GLN A 102 8.55 24.82 -7.08
C GLN A 102 7.69 23.79 -7.81
N HIS A 103 6.60 23.30 -7.20
CA HIS A 103 5.67 22.34 -7.78
C HIS A 103 4.90 22.84 -9.02
N ARG A 104 4.81 24.17 -9.21
CA ARG A 104 4.21 24.77 -10.43
C ARG A 104 5.23 24.89 -11.58
N GLY A 105 6.52 24.74 -11.29
CA GLY A 105 7.59 24.82 -12.27
C GLY A 105 7.98 23.45 -12.85
N ASP A 106 8.84 23.50 -13.86
CA ASP A 106 9.52 22.35 -14.46
C ASP A 106 11.04 22.50 -14.30
N GLU A 107 11.80 21.52 -14.79
CA GLU A 107 13.26 21.61 -14.82
C GLU A 107 13.67 22.88 -15.57
N ARG A 108 14.60 23.65 -14.99
CA ARG A 108 15.11 24.93 -15.49
C ARG A 108 14.13 26.10 -15.42
N THR A 109 12.93 25.92 -14.85
CA THR A 109 12.09 27.07 -14.50
C THR A 109 12.86 27.99 -13.57
N ARG A 110 12.81 29.29 -13.84
CA ARG A 110 13.53 30.30 -13.06
C ARG A 110 12.55 30.98 -12.10
N LEU A 111 12.87 30.95 -10.82
CA LEU A 111 12.16 31.66 -9.77
C LEU A 111 13.00 32.86 -9.34
N GLU A 112 12.34 34.01 -9.22
CA GLU A 112 12.96 35.23 -8.69
C GLU A 112 12.77 35.27 -7.18
N TYR A 113 13.84 35.05 -6.43
CA TYR A 113 13.85 35.07 -4.97
C TYR A 113 14.25 36.44 -4.48
N THR A 114 13.37 37.05 -3.70
CA THR A 114 13.72 38.22 -2.89
C THR A 114 14.19 37.76 -1.53
N LEU A 115 15.49 37.90 -1.27
CA LEU A 115 16.14 37.54 -0.02
C LEU A 115 16.47 38.76 0.83
N ILE A 116 16.53 38.58 2.15
CA ILE A 116 17.05 39.55 3.10
C ILE A 116 18.29 38.94 3.74
N ARG A 117 19.44 39.57 3.52
CA ARG A 117 20.74 39.18 4.10
C ARG A 117 21.35 40.39 4.81
N LEU A 118 21.61 40.25 6.11
CA LEU A 118 22.15 41.33 6.96
C LEU A 118 21.35 42.64 6.85
N GLY A 119 20.02 42.54 6.72
CA GLY A 119 19.11 43.69 6.57
C GLY A 119 19.04 44.28 5.16
N SER A 120 19.88 43.84 4.22
CA SER A 120 19.82 44.25 2.81
C SER A 120 18.91 43.33 2.00
N ARG A 121 18.09 43.91 1.11
CA ARG A 121 17.22 43.16 0.19
C ARG A 121 17.97 42.85 -1.10
N GLN A 122 18.06 41.57 -1.45
CA GLN A 122 18.72 41.08 -2.65
C GLN A 122 17.72 40.30 -3.50
N VAL A 123 17.84 40.41 -4.81
CA VAL A 123 17.00 39.66 -5.75
C VAL A 123 17.90 38.71 -6.53
N LEU A 124 17.67 37.41 -6.37
CA LEU A 124 18.44 36.35 -7.04
C LEU A 124 17.50 35.54 -7.91
N THR A 125 17.95 35.19 -9.12
CA THR A 125 17.22 34.25 -9.97
C THR A 125 17.77 32.85 -9.76
N VAL A 126 16.93 31.96 -9.25
CA VAL A 126 17.27 30.56 -8.98
C VAL A 126 16.55 29.66 -9.99
N SER A 127 17.29 28.80 -10.68
CA SER A 127 16.67 27.80 -11.57
C SER A 127 16.33 26.52 -10.80
N LEU A 128 15.21 25.89 -11.09
CA LEU A 128 14.87 24.59 -10.52
C LEU A 128 15.63 23.47 -11.23
N ALA A 129 16.09 22.47 -10.48
CA ALA A 129 16.71 21.26 -11.01
C ALA A 129 15.85 20.04 -10.72
N ALA A 130 15.88 19.06 -11.63
CA ALA A 130 15.16 17.81 -11.45
C ALA A 130 15.78 16.96 -10.34
N VAL A 131 14.94 16.51 -9.41
CA VAL A 131 15.34 15.56 -8.37
C VAL A 131 15.44 14.16 -9.01
N SER A 132 16.67 13.70 -9.25
CA SER A 132 16.92 12.38 -9.81
C SER A 132 16.73 11.29 -8.74
N ARG A 133 15.47 10.92 -8.45
CA ARG A 133 15.16 9.72 -7.65
C ARG A 133 14.98 8.49 -8.55
N PRO A 134 15.48 7.30 -8.19
CA PRO A 134 15.20 6.07 -8.93
C PRO A 134 13.70 5.70 -8.85
N ARG A 135 12.93 6.00 -9.90
CA ARG A 135 11.46 5.78 -9.93
C ARG A 135 11.04 4.40 -10.41
N SER A 136 11.97 3.65 -10.99
CA SER A 136 11.67 2.38 -11.66
C SER A 136 11.06 1.34 -10.73
N MET A 137 11.42 1.35 -9.46
CA MET A 137 10.93 0.39 -8.49
C MET A 137 9.42 0.49 -8.26
N TYR A 138 8.91 1.73 -8.14
CA TYR A 138 7.48 1.99 -7.97
C TYR A 138 6.64 1.31 -9.06
N PHE A 139 7.03 1.45 -10.34
CA PHE A 139 6.26 0.85 -11.44
C PHE A 139 6.24 -0.67 -11.41
N VAL A 140 7.34 -1.30 -10.96
CA VAL A 140 7.41 -2.76 -10.78
C VAL A 140 6.43 -3.20 -9.69
N LEU A 141 6.46 -2.57 -8.51
CA LEU A 141 5.56 -2.92 -7.41
C LEU A 141 4.09 -2.61 -7.73
N ALA A 142 3.80 -1.49 -8.39
CA ALA A 142 2.45 -1.15 -8.82
C ALA A 142 1.90 -2.19 -9.82
N GLY A 143 2.74 -2.67 -10.75
CA GLY A 143 2.39 -3.76 -11.65
C GLY A 143 2.06 -5.06 -10.90
N VAL A 144 2.89 -5.42 -9.91
CA VAL A 144 2.64 -6.59 -9.03
C VAL A 144 1.36 -6.40 -8.21
N GLY A 145 1.09 -5.20 -7.71
CA GLY A 145 -0.12 -4.84 -6.98
C GLY A 145 -1.38 -5.03 -7.83
N ILE A 146 -1.40 -4.46 -9.04
CA ILE A 146 -2.51 -4.61 -10.00
C ILE A 146 -2.73 -6.09 -10.34
N PHE A 147 -1.65 -6.82 -10.63
CA PHE A 147 -1.73 -8.25 -10.88
C PHE A 147 -2.36 -9.01 -9.68
N THR A 148 -1.93 -8.68 -8.46
CA THR A 148 -2.45 -9.26 -7.22
C THR A 148 -3.95 -9.00 -7.04
N LEU A 149 -4.41 -7.78 -7.34
CA LEU A 149 -5.83 -7.41 -7.31
C LEU A 149 -6.66 -8.31 -8.24
N PHE A 150 -6.19 -8.51 -9.48
CA PHE A 150 -6.87 -9.37 -10.44
C PHE A 150 -6.89 -10.84 -10.03
N VAL A 151 -5.80 -11.35 -9.46
CA VAL A 151 -5.74 -12.72 -8.90
C VAL A 151 -6.78 -12.88 -7.78
N GLY A 152 -6.85 -11.93 -6.84
CA GLY A 152 -7.84 -11.93 -5.76
C GLY A 152 -9.29 -11.90 -6.29
N ALA A 153 -9.56 -11.03 -7.26
CA ALA A 153 -10.86 -10.93 -7.92
C ALA A 153 -11.28 -12.25 -8.59
N TRP A 154 -10.36 -12.86 -9.35
CA TRP A 154 -10.60 -14.12 -10.05
C TRP A 154 -10.94 -15.25 -9.06
N VAL A 155 -10.20 -15.36 -7.95
CA VAL A 155 -10.49 -16.36 -6.89
C VAL A 155 -11.88 -16.12 -6.29
N ARG A 156 -12.24 -14.88 -6.01
CA ARG A 156 -13.55 -14.51 -5.44
C ARG A 156 -14.70 -14.85 -6.39
N LEU A 157 -14.54 -14.56 -7.68
CA LEU A 157 -15.53 -14.84 -8.71
C LEU A 157 -15.75 -16.34 -8.91
N ARG A 158 -14.69 -17.15 -8.82
CA ARG A 158 -14.84 -18.61 -8.93
C ARG A 158 -15.59 -19.24 -7.76
N ARG A 159 -15.53 -18.65 -6.57
CA ARG A 159 -16.16 -19.18 -5.34
C ARG A 159 -16.71 -18.06 -4.45
N PRO A 160 -17.84 -17.43 -4.81
CA PRO A 160 -18.37 -16.25 -4.12
C PRO A 160 -18.99 -16.53 -2.75
N ARG A 161 -19.32 -17.80 -2.44
CA ARG A 161 -19.92 -18.18 -1.15
C ARG A 161 -18.90 -18.65 -0.11
N ASP A 162 -17.64 -18.80 -0.49
CA ASP A 162 -16.60 -19.28 0.40
C ASP A 162 -16.04 -18.11 1.24
N GLN A 163 -15.88 -18.34 2.54
CA GLN A 163 -15.35 -17.31 3.44
C GLN A 163 -13.86 -17.08 3.19
N ALA A 164 -13.07 -18.12 2.88
CA ALA A 164 -11.64 -17.98 2.62
C ALA A 164 -11.35 -17.09 1.40
N THR A 165 -12.18 -17.14 0.36
CA THR A 165 -12.01 -16.28 -0.83
C THR A 165 -12.33 -14.82 -0.54
N LEU A 166 -13.21 -14.53 0.42
CA LEU A 166 -13.47 -13.15 0.85
C LEU A 166 -12.26 -12.56 1.57
N HIS A 167 -11.65 -13.32 2.48
CA HIS A 167 -10.46 -12.87 3.23
C HIS A 167 -9.26 -12.70 2.30
N PHE A 168 -9.06 -13.65 1.38
CA PHE A 168 -8.03 -13.55 0.35
C PHE A 168 -8.25 -12.35 -0.56
N PHE A 169 -9.49 -12.07 -0.98
CA PHE A 169 -9.83 -10.90 -1.78
C PHE A 169 -9.44 -9.59 -1.09
N TRP A 170 -9.86 -9.40 0.18
CA TRP A 170 -9.51 -8.19 0.92
C TRP A 170 -8.02 -8.06 1.21
N LEU A 171 -7.33 -9.18 1.45
CA LEU A 171 -5.86 -9.20 1.54
C LEU A 171 -5.21 -8.73 0.24
N CYS A 172 -5.70 -9.18 -0.93
CA CYS A 172 -5.23 -8.70 -2.23
C CYS A 172 -5.54 -7.22 -2.47
N VAL A 173 -6.68 -6.71 -2.00
CA VAL A 173 -7.04 -5.29 -2.08
C VAL A 173 -6.08 -4.44 -1.23
N ALA A 174 -5.80 -4.84 0.01
CA ALA A 174 -4.84 -4.14 0.87
C ALA A 174 -3.42 -4.21 0.30
N PHE A 175 -3.00 -5.37 -0.21
CA PHE A 175 -1.70 -5.51 -0.88
C PHE A 175 -1.60 -4.61 -2.11
N PHE A 176 -2.66 -4.54 -2.93
CA PHE A 176 -2.73 -3.63 -4.07
C PHE A 176 -2.56 -2.18 -3.63
N GLY A 177 -3.30 -1.72 -2.62
CA GLY A 177 -3.22 -0.34 -2.13
C GLY A 177 -1.80 0.00 -1.67
N ALA A 178 -1.20 -0.85 -0.84
CA ALA A 178 0.13 -0.66 -0.27
C ALA A 178 1.27 -0.61 -1.30
N PHE A 179 1.09 -1.22 -2.48
CA PHE A 179 2.11 -1.26 -3.52
C PHE A 179 1.81 -0.41 -4.76
N THR A 180 0.59 0.11 -4.86
CA THR A 180 0.13 0.86 -6.04
C THR A 180 -0.20 2.30 -5.72
N PHE A 181 -0.78 2.60 -4.56
CA PHE A 181 -1.08 3.98 -4.19
C PHE A 181 0.15 4.64 -3.59
N SER A 182 0.48 5.82 -4.12
CA SER A 182 1.55 6.64 -3.59
C SER A 182 1.20 8.11 -3.76
N PHE A 183 1.38 8.88 -2.68
CA PHE A 183 1.21 10.32 -2.65
C PHE A 183 2.60 10.97 -2.77
N ASN A 184 2.87 11.61 -3.91
CA ASN A 184 4.09 12.38 -4.17
C ASN A 184 3.79 13.39 -5.30
N GLY A 185 2.56 13.89 -5.37
CA GLY A 185 2.09 14.72 -6.47
C GLY A 185 1.80 16.17 -6.04
N PRO A 186 1.00 16.93 -6.82
CA PRO A 186 0.68 18.33 -6.55
C PRO A 186 -0.22 18.56 -5.32
N PHE A 187 -0.43 17.55 -4.45
CA PHE A 187 -1.35 17.60 -3.32
C PHE A 187 -2.77 18.04 -3.70
N ASP A 188 -3.25 17.62 -4.86
CA ASP A 188 -4.61 17.88 -5.32
C ASP A 188 -5.63 16.94 -4.65
N ARG A 189 -6.92 17.08 -4.99
CA ARG A 189 -7.98 16.22 -4.44
C ARG A 189 -7.75 14.73 -4.74
N LEU A 190 -7.09 14.41 -5.85
CA LEU A 190 -6.82 13.03 -6.23
C LEU A 190 -5.63 12.46 -5.43
N ASP A 191 -4.62 13.26 -5.16
CA ASP A 191 -3.49 12.88 -4.31
C ASP A 191 -3.92 12.57 -2.87
N TRP A 192 -4.91 13.31 -2.35
CA TRP A 192 -5.56 12.98 -1.08
C TRP A 192 -6.22 11.59 -1.07
N VAL A 193 -6.83 11.17 -2.19
CA VAL A 193 -7.38 9.81 -2.31
C VAL A 193 -6.26 8.78 -2.25
N PHE A 194 -5.12 9.03 -2.88
CA PHE A 194 -3.98 8.12 -2.85
C PHE A 194 -3.31 8.07 -1.48
N TYR A 195 -3.18 9.20 -0.79
CA TYR A 195 -2.69 9.28 0.59
C TYR A 195 -3.53 8.42 1.53
N TRP A 196 -4.85 8.63 1.57
CA TRP A 196 -5.72 7.87 2.46
C TRP A 196 -5.87 6.41 2.02
N GLY A 197 -5.84 6.15 0.72
CA GLY A 197 -5.86 4.80 0.16
C GLY A 197 -4.63 3.99 0.59
N ASP A 198 -3.44 4.57 0.50
CA ASP A 198 -2.18 3.96 0.96
C ASP A 198 -2.19 3.77 2.48
N ALA A 199 -2.50 4.82 3.25
CA ALA A 199 -2.56 4.74 4.71
C ALA A 199 -3.53 3.65 5.21
N LEU A 200 -4.72 3.56 4.59
CA LEU A 200 -5.70 2.52 4.92
C LEU A 200 -5.19 1.12 4.55
N ALA A 201 -4.53 0.99 3.40
CA ALA A 201 -3.96 -0.26 2.93
C ALA A 201 -2.83 -0.75 3.85
N MET A 202 -1.90 0.14 4.22
CA MET A 202 -0.79 -0.16 5.15
C MET A 202 -1.30 -0.53 6.54
N ALA A 203 -2.32 0.17 7.05
CA ALA A 203 -2.92 -0.16 8.34
C ALA A 203 -3.67 -1.51 8.32
N LEU A 204 -4.40 -1.83 7.25
CA LEU A 204 -5.23 -3.04 7.16
C LEU A 204 -4.47 -4.29 6.66
N LEU A 205 -3.35 -4.13 5.97
CA LEU A 205 -2.57 -5.25 5.44
C LEU A 205 -2.09 -6.22 6.54
N PRO A 206 -1.47 -5.78 7.66
CA PRO A 206 -1.05 -6.66 8.75
C PRO A 206 -2.19 -7.52 9.35
N PRO A 207 -3.33 -6.95 9.79
CA PRO A 207 -4.40 -7.75 10.38
C PRO A 207 -5.08 -8.64 9.35
N LEU A 208 -5.24 -8.19 8.09
CA LEU A 208 -5.81 -9.03 7.02
C LEU A 208 -4.93 -10.24 6.72
N LEU A 209 -3.61 -10.08 6.70
CA LEU A 209 -2.66 -11.18 6.49
C LEU A 209 -2.81 -12.22 7.62
N LEU A 210 -2.76 -11.78 8.87
CA LEU A 210 -2.88 -12.68 10.01
C LEU A 210 -4.27 -13.35 10.06
N HIS A 211 -5.34 -12.57 9.86
CA HIS A 211 -6.70 -13.09 9.84
C HIS A 211 -6.89 -14.14 8.73
N PHE A 212 -6.37 -13.90 7.53
CA PHE A 212 -6.40 -14.89 6.45
C PHE A 212 -5.73 -16.20 6.85
N THR A 213 -4.54 -16.16 7.46
CA THR A 213 -3.82 -17.38 7.89
C THR A 213 -4.45 -18.11 9.08
N LEU A 214 -5.27 -17.42 9.88
CA LEU A 214 -6.07 -18.06 10.93
C LEU A 214 -7.25 -18.85 10.35
N VAL A 215 -7.82 -18.37 9.24
CA VAL A 215 -8.96 -18.99 8.55
C VAL A 215 -8.51 -20.09 7.58
N PHE A 216 -7.40 -19.88 6.86
CA PHE A 216 -6.85 -20.79 5.87
C PHE A 216 -5.39 -21.12 6.19
N PRO A 217 -4.96 -22.39 6.13
CA PRO A 217 -5.65 -23.57 5.59
C PRO A 217 -6.69 -24.20 6.53
N GLU A 218 -7.70 -24.89 5.96
CA GLU A 218 -8.72 -25.62 6.74
C GLU A 218 -8.06 -26.65 7.67
N ARG A 219 -8.43 -26.60 8.95
CA ARG A 219 -7.82 -27.43 10.01
C ARG A 219 -8.71 -28.65 10.28
N PRO A 220 -8.13 -29.85 10.51
CA PRO A 220 -8.92 -31.01 10.92
C PRO A 220 -9.65 -30.73 12.24
N ALA A 221 -10.89 -31.22 12.38
CA ALA A 221 -11.81 -30.92 13.48
C ALA A 221 -11.30 -31.26 14.91
N ARG A 222 -10.19 -32.00 15.02
CA ARG A 222 -9.58 -32.43 16.29
C ARG A 222 -8.67 -31.34 16.84
N ARG A 223 -9.27 -30.29 17.40
CA ARG A 223 -8.59 -29.04 17.79
C ARG A 223 -8.05 -29.07 19.23
N LEU A 224 -6.80 -28.63 19.42
CA LEU A 224 -6.22 -28.27 20.72
C LEU A 224 -6.09 -26.74 20.94
N TRP A 225 -6.18 -25.91 19.89
CA TRP A 225 -6.10 -24.44 20.03
C TRP A 225 -7.14 -23.72 19.16
N VAL A 226 -8.20 -23.22 19.82
CA VAL A 226 -9.19 -22.30 19.27
C VAL A 226 -8.75 -20.89 19.64
N ALA A 227 -8.40 -20.07 18.65
CA ALA A 227 -8.17 -18.65 18.91
C ALA A 227 -9.45 -18.08 19.55
N PRO A 228 -9.34 -17.40 20.70
CA PRO A 228 -10.52 -16.89 21.39
C PRO A 228 -11.22 -15.85 20.51
N LYS A 229 -12.55 -15.70 20.66
CA LYS A 229 -13.37 -14.83 19.79
C LYS A 229 -12.91 -13.37 19.78
N TRP A 230 -12.24 -12.91 20.84
CA TRP A 230 -11.69 -11.56 20.96
C TRP A 230 -10.38 -11.36 20.20
N PHE A 231 -9.69 -12.45 19.81
CA PHE A 231 -8.36 -12.37 19.19
C PHE A 231 -8.40 -11.64 17.85
N VAL A 232 -9.37 -11.96 16.99
CA VAL A 232 -9.49 -11.31 15.68
C VAL A 232 -9.74 -9.80 15.85
N PRO A 233 -10.75 -9.32 16.61
CA PRO A 233 -10.90 -7.90 16.91
C PRO A 233 -9.64 -7.24 17.48
N ALA A 234 -8.95 -7.90 18.42
CA ALA A 234 -7.73 -7.37 19.03
C ALA A 234 -6.60 -7.20 18.00
N VAL A 235 -6.51 -8.10 17.01
CA VAL A 235 -5.55 -7.96 15.91
C VAL A 235 -5.86 -6.73 15.06
N TYR A 236 -7.12 -6.32 14.87
CA TYR A 236 -7.46 -5.09 14.11
C TYR A 236 -7.35 -3.80 14.93
N ALA A 237 -7.25 -3.87 16.26
CA ALA A 237 -7.21 -2.68 17.11
C ALA A 237 -5.99 -1.77 16.83
N PRO A 238 -4.74 -2.28 16.68
CA PRO A 238 -3.60 -1.44 16.29
C PRO A 238 -3.80 -0.73 14.96
N ALA A 239 -4.38 -1.40 13.96
CA ALA A 239 -4.69 -0.78 12.66
C ALA A 239 -5.67 0.40 12.82
N LEU A 240 -6.70 0.24 13.66
CA LEU A 240 -7.64 1.32 13.98
C LEU A 240 -6.95 2.48 14.70
N VAL A 241 -6.10 2.18 15.69
CA VAL A 241 -5.35 3.21 16.44
C VAL A 241 -4.41 4.00 15.53
N LEU A 242 -3.68 3.32 14.63
CA LEU A 242 -2.80 3.97 13.67
C LEU A 242 -3.59 4.85 12.69
N GLY A 243 -4.70 4.34 12.14
CA GLY A 243 -5.54 5.10 11.23
C GLY A 243 -6.18 6.33 11.89
N VAL A 244 -6.79 6.16 13.07
CA VAL A 244 -7.37 7.28 13.84
C VAL A 244 -6.28 8.25 14.29
N GLY A 245 -5.12 7.76 14.72
CA GLY A 245 -3.96 8.58 15.05
C GLY A 245 -3.53 9.45 13.88
N ARG A 246 -3.42 8.88 12.68
CA ARG A 246 -3.08 9.60 11.45
C ARG A 246 -4.11 10.68 11.12
N VAL A 247 -5.41 10.39 11.21
CA VAL A 247 -6.49 11.40 11.04
C VAL A 247 -6.32 12.55 12.03
N ASN A 248 -6.15 12.26 13.32
CA ASN A 248 -5.98 13.30 14.33
C ASN A 248 -4.72 14.16 14.11
N VAL A 249 -3.62 13.53 13.71
CA VAL A 249 -2.35 14.21 13.42
C VAL A 249 -2.49 15.14 12.22
N VAL A 250 -3.12 14.66 11.13
CA VAL A 250 -3.33 15.46 9.92
C VAL A 250 -4.30 16.62 10.16
N GLU A 251 -5.40 16.40 10.89
CA GLU A 251 -6.38 17.46 11.18
C GLU A 251 -5.84 18.55 12.13
N ARG A 252 -5.05 18.16 13.14
CA ARG A 252 -4.53 19.10 14.17
C ARG A 252 -3.16 19.68 13.83
N GLY A 253 -2.42 19.04 12.94
CA GLY A 253 -1.04 19.41 12.63
C GLY A 253 -0.89 20.62 11.71
N ALA A 254 -1.99 21.21 11.24
CA ALA A 254 -1.97 22.42 10.40
C ALA A 254 -1.35 23.64 11.08
N GLU A 255 -1.33 23.69 12.42
CA GLU A 255 -0.82 24.84 13.18
C GLU A 255 0.66 24.72 13.56
N ASN A 256 1.22 23.50 13.64
CA ASN A 256 2.58 23.24 14.12
C ASN A 256 3.29 22.17 13.26
N GLY A 257 3.91 22.60 12.15
CA GLY A 257 4.56 21.72 11.19
C GLY A 257 5.61 20.76 11.80
N ALA A 258 6.39 21.21 12.79
CA ALA A 258 7.39 20.36 13.45
C ALA A 258 6.77 19.19 14.24
N LEU A 259 5.66 19.44 14.94
CA LEU A 259 4.93 18.39 15.66
C LEU A 259 4.21 17.45 14.68
N LEU A 260 3.67 17.99 13.59
CA LEU A 260 3.08 17.20 12.51
C LEU A 260 4.10 16.23 11.92
N SER A 261 5.28 16.73 11.51
CA SER A 261 6.35 15.91 10.93
C SER A 261 6.83 14.82 11.90
N ALA A 262 7.08 15.17 13.17
CA ALA A 262 7.51 14.20 14.16
C ALA A 262 6.45 13.11 14.44
N ALA A 263 5.17 13.49 14.50
CA ALA A 263 4.08 12.55 14.72
C ALA A 263 3.84 11.63 13.52
N LEU A 264 3.91 12.16 12.30
CA LEU A 264 3.85 11.37 11.07
C LEU A 264 5.02 10.39 10.97
N GLU A 265 6.23 10.81 11.32
CA GLU A 265 7.41 9.92 11.33
C GLU A 265 7.23 8.74 12.29
N ILE A 266 6.64 8.96 13.48
CA ILE A 266 6.33 7.88 14.42
C ILE A 266 5.32 6.90 13.82
N LEU A 267 4.27 7.41 13.16
CA LEU A 267 3.25 6.57 12.51
C LEU A 267 3.85 5.76 11.35
N ASP A 268 4.63 6.41 10.49
CA ASP A 268 5.30 5.80 9.33
C ASP A 268 6.29 4.71 9.77
N ARG A 269 6.91 4.83 10.94
CA ARG A 269 7.76 3.78 11.53
C ARG A 269 6.96 2.65 12.18
N ALA A 270 5.81 2.96 12.77
CA ALA A 270 4.99 1.98 13.49
C ALA A 270 4.30 0.97 12.54
N GLU A 271 3.84 1.42 11.37
CA GLU A 271 3.17 0.60 10.37
C GLU A 271 4.01 -0.62 9.88
N PRO A 272 5.27 -0.46 9.41
CA PRO A 272 6.09 -1.59 8.97
C PRO A 272 6.48 -2.52 10.13
N ILE A 273 6.65 -2.00 11.35
CA ILE A 273 6.90 -2.83 12.54
C ILE A 273 5.68 -3.73 12.81
N TYR A 274 4.48 -3.15 12.74
CA TYR A 274 3.24 -3.90 12.94
C TYR A 274 3.03 -4.95 11.84
N LEU A 275 3.32 -4.61 10.57
CA LEU A 275 3.35 -5.57 9.47
C LEU A 275 4.31 -6.72 9.73
N PHE A 276 5.52 -6.43 10.18
CA PHE A 276 6.53 -7.44 10.51
C PHE A 276 6.05 -8.39 11.61
N ILE A 277 5.50 -7.87 12.71
CA ILE A 277 4.95 -8.68 13.81
C ILE A 277 3.84 -9.60 13.31
N CYS A 278 2.88 -9.08 12.54
CA CYS A 278 1.80 -9.88 11.97
C CYS A 278 2.31 -10.91 10.94
N ALA A 279 3.32 -10.58 10.13
CA ALA A 279 3.93 -11.51 9.19
C ALA A 279 4.63 -12.67 9.90
N VAL A 280 5.41 -12.39 10.95
CA VAL A 280 6.04 -13.43 11.79
C VAL A 280 4.97 -14.32 12.44
N ALA A 281 3.91 -13.71 12.99
CA ALA A 281 2.79 -14.46 13.55
C ALA A 281 2.08 -15.33 12.50
N ALA A 282 1.84 -14.81 11.30
CA ALA A 282 1.23 -15.53 10.19
C ALA A 282 2.08 -16.74 9.76
N VAL A 283 3.41 -16.57 9.66
CA VAL A 283 4.35 -17.67 9.37
C VAL A 283 4.33 -18.73 10.49
N ALA A 284 4.29 -18.31 11.75
CA ALA A 284 4.21 -19.23 12.90
C ALA A 284 2.89 -20.03 12.89
N VAL A 285 1.76 -19.36 12.62
CA VAL A 285 0.43 -19.99 12.49
C VAL A 285 0.44 -21.00 11.36
N LEU A 286 0.95 -20.63 10.18
CA LEU A 286 1.05 -21.52 9.04
C LEU A 286 1.94 -22.73 9.37
N THR A 287 3.14 -22.50 9.91
CA THR A 287 4.09 -23.56 10.26
C THR A 287 3.49 -24.53 11.28
N ARG A 288 2.77 -24.03 12.29
CA ARG A 288 2.05 -24.88 13.23
C ARG A 288 0.93 -25.68 12.56
N ALA A 289 0.05 -25.01 11.82
CA ALA A 289 -1.05 -25.66 11.09
C ALA A 289 -0.54 -26.76 10.16
N PHE A 290 0.62 -26.53 9.55
CA PHE A 290 1.28 -27.44 8.64
C PHE A 290 1.97 -28.63 9.31
N ARG A 291 2.52 -28.47 10.52
CA ARG A 291 3.06 -29.58 11.33
C ARG A 291 1.96 -30.57 11.76
N GLU A 292 0.73 -30.09 11.91
CA GLU A 292 -0.43 -30.91 12.29
C GLU A 292 -0.99 -31.75 11.13
N ILE A 293 -0.60 -31.47 9.87
CA ILE A 293 -1.05 -32.22 8.69
C ILE A 293 -0.26 -33.55 8.57
N THR A 294 -0.94 -34.65 8.85
CA THR A 294 -0.37 -36.01 8.78
C THR A 294 -0.50 -36.67 7.40
N SER A 295 -1.31 -36.13 6.49
CA SER A 295 -1.53 -36.72 5.16
C SER A 295 -0.38 -36.44 4.17
N LEU A 296 0.03 -37.46 3.40
CA LEU A 296 1.09 -37.34 2.38
C LEU A 296 0.76 -36.32 1.28
N THR A 297 -0.52 -36.23 0.90
CA THR A 297 -0.98 -35.24 -0.08
C THR A 297 -0.87 -33.83 0.48
N GLY A 298 -1.29 -33.61 1.72
CA GLY A 298 -1.23 -32.29 2.36
C GLY A 298 0.21 -31.79 2.54
N ARG A 299 1.15 -32.69 2.89
CA ARG A 299 2.58 -32.33 2.99
C ARG A 299 3.21 -31.92 1.66
N ARG A 300 2.86 -32.57 0.53
CA ARG A 300 3.35 -32.17 -0.80
C ARG A 300 2.81 -30.79 -1.20
N GLN A 301 1.52 -30.52 -0.96
CA GLN A 301 0.91 -29.23 -1.27
C GLN A 301 1.46 -28.10 -0.40
N LEU A 302 1.70 -28.38 0.88
CA LEU A 302 2.42 -27.48 1.79
C LEU A 302 3.78 -27.09 1.23
N ARG A 303 4.59 -28.06 0.79
CA ARG A 303 5.89 -27.76 0.18
C ARG A 303 5.75 -26.83 -1.02
N TRP A 304 4.72 -27.00 -1.85
CA TRP A 304 4.45 -26.08 -2.96
C TRP A 304 4.12 -24.66 -2.50
N ILE A 305 3.29 -24.49 -1.45
CA ILE A 305 2.98 -23.16 -0.89
C ILE A 305 4.24 -22.52 -0.30
N ALA A 306 5.03 -23.28 0.48
CA ALA A 306 6.26 -22.80 1.09
C ALA A 306 7.29 -22.36 0.04
N TRP A 307 7.54 -23.20 -0.98
CA TRP A 307 8.40 -22.84 -2.10
C TRP A 307 7.87 -21.63 -2.87
N GLY A 308 6.56 -21.52 -3.02
CA GLY A 308 5.92 -20.37 -3.63
C GLY A 308 6.20 -19.04 -2.91
N ILE A 309 6.08 -19.04 -1.58
CA ILE A 309 6.38 -17.85 -0.76
C ILE A 309 7.88 -17.54 -0.80
N VAL A 310 8.74 -18.55 -0.65
CA VAL A 310 10.21 -18.38 -0.68
C VAL A 310 10.67 -17.85 -2.03
N LEU A 311 10.18 -18.42 -3.13
CA LEU A 311 10.52 -17.96 -4.48
C LEU A 311 9.89 -16.62 -4.82
N GLY A 312 8.77 -16.24 -4.18
CA GLY A 312 8.14 -14.95 -4.39
C GLY A 312 8.80 -13.82 -3.60
N VAL A 313 9.00 -14.01 -2.30
CA VAL A 313 9.52 -12.98 -1.39
C VAL A 313 11.06 -12.98 -1.36
N GLY A 314 11.69 -14.14 -1.44
CA GLY A 314 13.13 -14.30 -1.30
C GLY A 314 13.96 -13.46 -2.27
N PRO A 315 13.69 -13.50 -3.60
CA PRO A 315 14.43 -12.68 -4.56
C PRO A 315 14.33 -11.19 -4.26
N PHE A 316 13.14 -10.69 -3.92
CA PHE A 316 12.93 -9.28 -3.56
C PHE A 316 13.72 -8.88 -2.31
N VAL A 317 13.68 -9.71 -1.26
CA VAL A 317 14.38 -9.43 0.00
C VAL A 317 15.90 -9.41 -0.22
N CYS A 318 16.45 -10.44 -0.86
CA CYS A 318 17.90 -10.56 -1.06
C CYS A 318 18.43 -9.61 -2.14
N GLY A 319 17.67 -9.40 -3.21
CA GLY A 319 18.09 -8.61 -4.37
C GLY A 319 17.88 -7.11 -4.17
N TYR A 320 16.82 -6.70 -3.49
CA TYR A 320 16.48 -5.28 -3.34
C TYR A 320 16.43 -4.82 -1.88
N ALA A 321 15.58 -5.43 -1.04
CA ALA A 321 15.24 -4.87 0.27
C ALA A 321 16.43 -4.81 1.24
N VAL A 322 17.23 -5.89 1.33
CA VAL A 322 18.41 -5.94 2.20
C VAL A 322 19.52 -5.01 1.71
N PRO A 323 19.95 -5.03 0.42
CA PRO A 323 20.91 -4.06 -0.09
C PRO A 323 20.49 -2.60 0.15
N TRP A 324 19.22 -2.28 -0.12
CA TRP A 324 18.69 -0.94 0.12
C TRP A 324 18.70 -0.55 1.60
N ALA A 325 18.32 -1.47 2.50
CA ALA A 325 18.37 -1.24 3.95
C ALA A 325 19.81 -1.06 4.48
N LEU A 326 20.81 -1.59 3.78
CA LEU A 326 22.24 -1.39 4.08
C LEU A 326 22.81 -0.11 3.44
N GLY A 327 21.99 0.70 2.77
CA GLY A 327 22.38 1.97 2.16
C GLY A 327 22.92 1.85 0.73
N ALA A 328 22.75 0.71 0.06
CA ALA A 328 23.09 0.58 -1.35
C ALA A 328 21.95 1.09 -2.25
N ASP A 329 22.28 1.58 -3.45
CA ASP A 329 21.31 1.96 -4.49
C ASP A 329 21.21 0.85 -5.55
N PRO A 330 20.22 -0.07 -5.48
CA PRO A 330 20.20 -1.23 -6.35
C PRO A 330 19.83 -0.83 -7.79
N PRO A 331 20.58 -1.28 -8.81
CA PRO A 331 20.27 -1.00 -10.21
C PRO A 331 18.94 -1.67 -10.63
N LEU A 332 18.43 -1.28 -11.80
CA LEU A 332 17.16 -1.79 -12.34
C LEU A 332 17.07 -3.32 -12.34
N ALA A 333 18.16 -4.02 -12.66
CA ALA A 333 18.21 -5.49 -12.65
C ALA A 333 17.85 -6.08 -11.27
N LEU A 334 18.31 -5.46 -10.19
CA LEU A 334 17.99 -5.88 -8.83
C LEU A 334 16.57 -5.46 -8.42
N GLN A 335 16.04 -4.35 -8.96
CA GLN A 335 14.65 -3.96 -8.74
C GLN A 335 13.65 -4.95 -9.36
N LEU A 336 13.98 -5.55 -10.51
CA LEU A 336 13.16 -6.59 -11.15
C LEU A 336 13.02 -7.87 -10.31
N THR A 337 13.84 -8.05 -9.26
CA THR A 337 13.65 -9.14 -8.28
C THR A 337 12.38 -8.98 -7.45
N ALA A 338 11.68 -7.85 -7.55
CA ALA A 338 10.34 -7.66 -7.00
C ALA A 338 9.24 -8.35 -7.82
N VAL A 339 9.45 -8.61 -9.12
CA VAL A 339 8.42 -9.25 -9.99
C VAL A 339 7.94 -10.61 -9.43
N PRO A 340 8.83 -11.50 -8.94
CA PRO A 340 8.44 -12.73 -8.26
C PRO A 340 7.46 -12.56 -7.08
N LEU A 341 7.32 -11.39 -6.46
CA LEU A 341 6.31 -11.18 -5.40
C LEU A 341 4.89 -11.54 -5.88
N GLY A 342 4.59 -11.41 -7.18
CA GLY A 342 3.33 -11.85 -7.77
C GLY A 342 3.07 -13.37 -7.66
N LEU A 343 4.11 -14.17 -7.41
CA LEU A 343 3.96 -15.61 -7.13
C LEU A 343 3.25 -15.86 -5.80
N VAL A 344 3.39 -14.96 -4.82
CA VAL A 344 2.75 -15.11 -3.50
C VAL A 344 1.22 -15.23 -3.62
N PRO A 345 0.48 -14.28 -4.20
CA PRO A 345 -0.96 -14.43 -4.37
C PRO A 345 -1.33 -15.59 -5.31
N LEU A 346 -0.53 -15.90 -6.33
CA LEU A 346 -0.78 -17.07 -7.18
C LEU A 346 -0.72 -18.39 -6.40
N THR A 347 0.22 -18.52 -5.48
CA THR A 347 0.39 -19.75 -4.70
C THR A 347 -0.82 -19.99 -3.79
N PHE A 348 -1.28 -18.95 -3.09
CA PHE A 348 -2.52 -19.01 -2.30
C PHE A 348 -3.76 -19.22 -3.17
N ALA A 349 -3.88 -18.53 -4.31
CA ALA A 349 -4.98 -18.73 -5.25
C ALA A 349 -5.05 -20.18 -5.74
N SER A 350 -3.90 -20.76 -6.10
CA SER A 350 -3.81 -22.15 -6.54
C SER A 350 -4.19 -23.12 -5.41
N ALA A 351 -3.78 -22.84 -4.18
CA ALA A 351 -4.09 -23.65 -3.01
C ALA A 351 -5.59 -23.62 -2.70
N ILE A 352 -6.20 -22.44 -2.66
CA ILE A 352 -7.65 -22.26 -2.40
C ILE A 352 -8.49 -22.97 -3.46
N VAL A 353 -8.13 -22.83 -4.74
CA VAL A 353 -8.91 -23.41 -5.85
C VAL A 353 -8.76 -24.94 -5.90
N ARG A 354 -7.54 -25.48 -5.68
CA ARG A 354 -7.25 -26.92 -5.77
C ARG A 354 -7.67 -27.71 -4.53
N TYR A 355 -7.58 -27.15 -3.32
CA TYR A 355 -7.85 -27.88 -2.07
C TYR A 355 -9.25 -28.52 -2.07
N ARG A 356 -10.27 -27.77 -2.46
CA ARG A 356 -11.66 -28.23 -2.44
C ARG A 356 -12.15 -28.95 -3.71
N LEU A 357 -11.29 -29.20 -4.70
CA LEU A 357 -11.64 -30.14 -5.79
C LEU A 357 -11.67 -31.58 -5.29
N ARG A 358 -10.99 -31.86 -4.18
CA ARG A 358 -10.85 -33.21 -3.62
C ARG A 358 -12.01 -33.63 -2.70
N ASP A 359 -12.78 -32.66 -2.18
CA ASP A 359 -13.93 -32.91 -1.30
C ASP A 359 -15.25 -33.15 -2.07
N ARG A 360 -15.22 -33.07 -3.41
CA ARG A 360 -16.38 -33.32 -4.28
C ARG A 360 -16.40 -34.69 -4.94
N ALA A 361 -15.58 -35.64 -4.49
CA ALA A 361 -15.93 -37.04 -4.69
C ALA A 361 -16.85 -37.42 -3.52
N PRO A 362 -18.20 -37.42 -3.67
CA PRO A 362 -18.98 -38.25 -2.80
C PRO A 362 -18.46 -39.67 -3.04
N CYS A 363 -17.94 -40.28 -1.98
CA CYS A 363 -17.94 -41.73 -1.91
C CYS A 363 -19.41 -42.12 -2.01
N SER A 364 -19.89 -42.42 -3.22
CA SER A 364 -21.17 -43.07 -3.42
C SER A 364 -21.02 -44.47 -2.85
N THR A 365 -21.31 -44.54 -1.55
CA THR A 365 -22.13 -45.56 -0.91
C THR A 365 -21.84 -47.01 -1.33
N TRP A 366 -21.14 -47.70 -0.43
CA TRP A 366 -21.47 -49.05 0.03
C TRP A 366 -21.58 -50.18 -1.02
N ARG A 367 -20.59 -51.08 -0.98
CA ARG A 367 -20.88 -52.53 -1.04
C ARG A 367 -21.72 -52.88 0.19
N CYS A 368 -22.87 -53.54 0.00
CA CYS A 368 -23.48 -54.57 0.86
C CYS A 368 -24.99 -54.65 0.60
N ALA A 369 -25.40 -55.50 -0.34
CA ALA A 369 -26.68 -56.19 -0.32
C ALA A 369 -26.54 -57.49 -1.11
N SER A 370 -26.88 -58.60 -0.44
CA SER A 370 -27.05 -59.99 -0.89
C SER A 370 -25.88 -60.67 -1.61
#